data_AF-A0A2D5YY70-F1
#
_entry.id   AF-A0A2D5YY70-F1
#
_cell.length_a   1.000
_cell.length_b   1.000
_cell.length_c   1.000
_cell.angle_alpha   90.00
_cell.angle_beta   90.00
_cell.angle_gamma   90.00
#
_symmetry.space_group_name_H-M   'P 1'
#
loop_
_entity.id
_entity.type
_entity.pdbx_description
1 polymer ?
#
loop_
_entity_poly.entity_id
_entity_poly.type
_entity_poly.pdbx_seq_one_letter_code
_entity_poly.pdbx_strand_id
1 'polypeptide(L)'
;MPEPFQHLGRTLGPRRPIRAVLLWVMVLAPASVLIAGTYHAKPKAKFTGGIKGVVVSAKPLQTVIVIEPFELKAYEAAIDKETGAFVLKGIPPGEYDILIKTVGHVYESVTLETDPEADPPKPKALTELVEQVAPNYWRLEDFFNVKRILRLTGNKKDVRFFTCQTRTNPTLNQNGDVIPAHIRRFDLVVMKKTNKVWQAKTARHLLRQEVPHKSKDVALKFHHIPTLGGHLIGDEPINLGKLILKKLKPEKRGRYVGARYVAPPHHAKPRPADAEPCQKSQKEEDPEERDASKEQQKDPAHQ
;
A
#
# COMPACT_ATOMS: atom_id res chain seq x y z
N MET A 1 82.93 19.74 11.66
CA MET A 1 83.57 18.42 11.78
C MET A 1 82.51 17.35 11.65
N PRO A 2 82.63 16.42 10.69
CA PRO A 2 81.68 15.33 10.48
C PRO A 2 82.19 14.04 11.15
N GLU A 3 81.31 13.25 11.74
CA GLU A 3 81.57 11.83 12.04
C GLU A 3 80.22 11.07 11.92
N PRO A 4 80.17 9.94 11.18
CA PRO A 4 78.97 9.18 10.86
C PRO A 4 78.79 7.95 11.78
N PHE A 5 77.56 7.61 12.16
CA PHE A 5 77.28 6.33 12.83
C PHE A 5 76.24 5.48 12.09
N GLN A 6 76.83 4.61 11.26
CA GLN A 6 76.62 3.16 11.11
C GLN A 6 75.25 2.53 11.41
N HIS A 7 74.83 1.77 10.39
CA HIS A 7 73.86 0.69 10.36
C HIS A 7 74.00 -0.34 11.49
N LEU A 8 72.84 -0.78 12.02
CA LEU A 8 72.69 -2.10 12.64
C LEU A 8 71.45 -2.78 12.07
N GLY A 9 71.70 -3.82 11.28
CA GLY A 9 70.68 -4.72 10.74
C GLY A 9 70.04 -5.56 11.83
N ARG A 10 68.72 -5.76 11.72
CA ARG A 10 68.00 -6.79 12.46
C ARG A 10 67.53 -7.87 11.49
N THR A 11 68.07 -9.05 11.70
CA THR A 11 67.69 -10.32 11.10
C THR A 11 66.28 -10.73 11.53
N LEU A 12 65.38 -10.94 10.56
CA LEU A 12 64.06 -11.55 10.76
C LEU A 12 64.21 -13.08 10.80
N GLY A 13 63.95 -13.68 11.96
CA GLY A 13 63.84 -15.13 12.10
C GLY A 13 62.49 -15.68 11.60
N PRO A 14 62.42 -16.96 11.19
CA PRO A 14 61.21 -17.56 10.62
C PRO A 14 60.18 -17.86 11.72
N ARG A 15 59.02 -17.18 11.67
CA ARG A 15 57.85 -17.49 12.51
C ARG A 15 57.00 -18.58 11.85
N ARG A 16 56.76 -19.65 12.61
CA ARG A 16 55.93 -20.81 12.25
C ARG A 16 54.47 -20.41 11.95
N PRO A 17 53.76 -21.09 11.03
CA PRO A 17 52.35 -20.83 10.78
C PRO A 17 51.47 -21.40 11.90
N ILE A 18 50.88 -20.54 12.72
CA ILE A 18 49.80 -20.91 13.63
C ILE A 18 48.53 -21.03 12.78
N ARG A 19 48.07 -22.27 12.58
CA ARG A 19 46.76 -22.57 11.99
C ARG A 19 45.67 -22.15 12.98
N ALA A 20 45.19 -20.92 12.87
CA ALA A 20 43.98 -20.47 13.55
C ALA A 20 42.76 -21.05 12.81
N VAL A 21 42.17 -22.11 13.37
CA VAL A 21 40.87 -22.62 12.95
C VAL A 21 39.82 -21.67 13.49
N LEU A 22 39.41 -20.70 12.66
CA LEU A 22 38.31 -19.78 12.95
C LEU A 22 36.98 -20.54 12.72
N LEU A 23 36.44 -21.10 13.80
CA LEU A 23 35.13 -21.75 13.80
C LEU A 23 34.05 -20.66 13.67
N TRP A 24 33.59 -20.41 12.45
CA TRP A 24 32.45 -19.55 12.18
C TRP A 24 31.16 -20.23 12.67
N VAL A 25 30.75 -19.90 13.89
CA VAL A 25 29.39 -20.19 14.36
C VAL A 25 28.45 -19.22 13.64
N MET A 26 27.86 -19.68 12.53
CA MET A 26 26.72 -19.02 11.92
C MET A 26 25.52 -19.17 12.86
N VAL A 27 25.31 -18.17 13.70
CA VAL A 27 24.06 -17.99 14.43
C VAL A 27 22.97 -17.68 13.39
N LEU A 28 22.26 -18.73 12.98
CA LEU A 28 21.00 -18.64 12.25
C LEU A 28 19.98 -17.99 13.20
N ALA A 29 19.94 -16.66 13.22
CA ALA A 29 18.83 -15.94 13.82
C ALA A 29 17.56 -16.35 13.05
N PRO A 30 16.51 -16.84 13.72
CA PRO A 30 15.22 -17.02 13.07
C PRO A 30 14.75 -15.62 12.65
N ALA A 31 14.86 -15.34 11.36
CA ALA A 31 14.20 -14.19 10.77
C ALA A 31 12.71 -14.42 10.96
N SER A 32 12.12 -13.76 11.96
CA SER A 32 10.69 -13.61 12.10
C SER A 32 10.19 -12.91 10.84
N VAL A 33 9.82 -13.70 9.84
CA VAL A 33 9.09 -13.22 8.66
C VAL A 33 7.73 -12.81 9.19
N LEU A 34 7.63 -11.54 9.60
CA LEU A 34 6.34 -10.86 9.68
C LEU A 34 5.66 -11.11 8.34
N ILE A 35 4.59 -11.91 8.35
CA ILE A 35 3.70 -12.08 7.23
C ILE A 35 2.95 -10.75 7.10
N ALA A 36 3.65 -9.74 6.55
CA ALA A 36 2.99 -8.59 5.97
C ALA A 36 2.11 -9.17 4.87
N GLY A 37 0.80 -9.23 5.10
CA GLY A 37 -0.16 -9.66 4.10
C GLY A 37 0.13 -8.90 2.81
N THR A 38 0.64 -9.59 1.79
CA THR A 38 1.21 -8.91 0.64
C THR A 38 0.06 -8.32 -0.17
N TYR A 39 -0.18 -7.02 -0.02
CA TYR A 39 -1.12 -6.24 -0.84
C TYR A 39 -0.75 -6.28 -2.32
N HIS A 40 0.50 -6.65 -2.62
CA HIS A 40 1.05 -6.73 -3.96
C HIS A 40 1.06 -8.15 -4.49
N ALA A 41 0.80 -8.28 -5.79
CA ALA A 41 1.03 -9.52 -6.50
C ALA A 41 2.53 -9.86 -6.45
N LYS A 42 2.84 -11.14 -6.26
CA LYS A 42 4.21 -11.63 -6.34
C LYS A 42 4.62 -11.74 -7.81
N PRO A 43 5.80 -11.25 -8.20
CA PRO A 43 6.37 -11.57 -9.50
C PRO A 43 6.45 -13.09 -9.71
N LYS A 44 6.29 -13.54 -10.95
CA LYS A 44 6.37 -14.96 -11.32
C LYS A 44 7.64 -15.23 -12.10
N ALA A 45 8.39 -16.24 -11.70
CA ALA A 45 9.67 -16.61 -12.32
C ALA A 45 9.57 -16.94 -13.82
N LYS A 46 8.38 -17.33 -14.30
CA LYS A 46 8.15 -17.62 -15.73
C LYS A 46 8.19 -16.39 -16.64
N PHE A 47 8.12 -15.19 -16.07
CA PHE A 47 8.22 -13.95 -16.84
C PHE A 47 9.61 -13.35 -16.68
N THR A 48 10.16 -12.84 -17.77
CA THR A 48 11.48 -12.20 -17.80
C THR A 48 11.39 -10.67 -17.87
N GLY A 49 10.21 -10.14 -18.20
CA GLY A 49 9.90 -8.72 -18.24
C GLY A 49 10.05 -8.01 -16.89
N GLY A 50 10.00 -6.69 -16.92
CA GLY A 50 10.23 -5.89 -15.73
C GLY A 50 10.39 -4.40 -16.03
N ILE A 51 10.66 -3.64 -14.97
CA ILE A 51 10.90 -2.21 -15.06
C ILE A 51 11.97 -1.81 -14.04
N LYS A 52 12.91 -0.97 -14.49
CA LYS A 52 13.96 -0.43 -13.63
C LYS A 52 14.20 1.04 -13.92
N GLY A 53 14.80 1.74 -12.97
CA GLY A 53 15.18 3.14 -13.14
C GLY A 53 15.82 3.71 -11.87
N VAL A 54 16.07 5.01 -11.89
CA VAL A 54 16.62 5.76 -10.75
C VAL A 54 15.77 6.98 -10.49
N VAL A 55 15.19 7.09 -9.30
CA VAL A 55 14.41 8.25 -8.87
C VAL A 55 15.35 9.32 -8.31
N VAL A 56 15.41 10.48 -8.97
CA VAL A 56 16.17 11.64 -8.51
C VAL A 56 15.21 12.63 -7.85
N SER A 57 15.27 12.70 -6.52
CA SER A 57 14.37 13.51 -5.68
C SER A 57 15.15 14.24 -4.59
N ALA A 58 14.65 15.41 -4.19
CA ALA A 58 15.15 16.13 -3.00
C ALA A 58 14.62 15.52 -1.68
N LYS A 59 13.67 14.58 -1.77
CA LYS A 59 13.06 13.89 -0.63
C LYS A 59 13.36 12.40 -0.72
N PRO A 60 13.62 11.71 0.41
CA PRO A 60 13.90 10.27 0.42
C PRO A 60 12.80 9.46 -0.28
N LEU A 61 13.22 8.53 -1.13
CA LEU A 61 12.35 7.54 -1.77
C LEU A 61 11.86 6.54 -0.72
N GLN A 62 10.56 6.23 -0.73
CA GLN A 62 9.96 5.30 0.23
C GLN A 62 9.41 4.04 -0.43
N THR A 63 8.78 4.15 -1.59
CA THR A 63 8.29 3.00 -2.36
C THR A 63 8.05 3.39 -3.82
N VAL A 64 8.12 2.39 -4.70
CA VAL A 64 7.70 2.46 -6.10
C VAL A 64 6.76 1.28 -6.34
N ILE A 65 5.54 1.59 -6.77
CA ILE A 65 4.50 0.60 -7.08
C ILE A 65 4.23 0.66 -8.58
N VAL A 66 4.20 -0.50 -9.21
CA VAL A 66 3.92 -0.69 -10.64
C VAL A 66 2.55 -1.34 -10.74
N ILE A 67 1.65 -0.74 -11.52
CA ILE A 67 0.22 -1.05 -11.53
C ILE A 67 -0.16 -1.46 -12.94
N GLU A 68 -0.68 -2.65 -13.10
CA GLU A 68 -1.39 -3.05 -14.32
C GLU A 68 -2.84 -2.52 -14.18
N PRO A 69 -3.26 -1.59 -15.05
CA PRO A 69 -4.48 -0.82 -14.82
C PRO A 69 -5.78 -1.56 -15.18
N PHE A 70 -5.74 -2.66 -15.95
CA PHE A 70 -6.97 -3.30 -16.44
C PHE A 70 -7.45 -4.42 -15.51
N GLU A 71 -6.54 -5.26 -15.02
CA GLU A 71 -6.76 -6.29 -14.00
C GLU A 71 -6.53 -5.77 -12.57
N LEU A 72 -6.09 -4.51 -12.43
CA LEU A 72 -5.81 -3.84 -11.15
C LEU A 72 -4.78 -4.62 -10.32
N LYS A 73 -3.78 -5.22 -10.97
CA LYS A 73 -2.65 -5.86 -10.28
C LYS A 73 -1.63 -4.80 -9.91
N ALA A 74 -1.11 -4.88 -8.69
CA ALA A 74 -0.07 -3.97 -8.22
C ALA A 74 1.13 -4.77 -7.73
N TYR A 75 2.32 -4.29 -8.07
CA TYR A 75 3.60 -4.89 -7.75
C TYR A 75 4.46 -3.84 -7.05
N GLU A 76 5.11 -4.20 -5.94
CA GLU A 76 6.07 -3.32 -5.28
C GLU A 76 7.47 -3.62 -5.82
N ALA A 77 8.18 -2.59 -6.27
CA ALA A 77 9.55 -2.72 -6.73
C ALA A 77 10.51 -2.76 -5.55
N ALA A 78 11.60 -3.52 -5.68
CA ALA A 78 12.72 -3.41 -4.75
C ALA A 78 13.39 -2.05 -4.96
N ILE A 79 13.65 -1.31 -3.87
CA ILE A 79 14.28 0.00 -3.91
C ILE A 79 15.60 0.01 -3.14
N ASP A 80 16.58 0.71 -3.69
CA ASP A 80 17.74 1.20 -2.96
C ASP A 80 17.46 2.64 -2.55
N LYS A 81 17.35 2.87 -1.24
CA LYS A 81 17.01 4.18 -0.67
C LYS A 81 18.14 5.20 -0.76
N GLU A 82 19.39 4.75 -0.88
CA GLU A 82 20.57 5.62 -0.96
C GLU A 82 20.74 6.17 -2.36
N THR A 83 20.66 5.29 -3.37
CA THR A 83 20.83 5.69 -4.78
C THR A 83 19.53 6.14 -5.43
N GLY A 84 18.38 5.78 -4.85
CA GLY A 84 17.06 5.96 -5.46
C GLY A 84 16.79 4.98 -6.60
N ALA A 85 17.65 3.97 -6.81
CA ALA A 85 17.42 2.94 -7.80
C ALA A 85 16.23 2.06 -7.42
N PHE A 86 15.47 1.63 -8.42
CA PHE A 86 14.42 0.63 -8.22
C PHE A 86 14.46 -0.40 -9.34
N VAL A 87 14.08 -1.63 -8.99
CA VAL A 87 14.02 -2.76 -9.91
C VAL A 87 12.82 -3.62 -9.58
N LEU A 88 12.03 -3.91 -10.60
CA LEU A 88 10.98 -4.92 -10.61
C LEU A 88 11.25 -5.86 -11.79
N LYS A 89 11.25 -7.17 -11.54
CA LYS A 89 11.43 -8.22 -12.54
C LYS A 89 10.33 -9.26 -12.36
N GLY A 90 10.04 -10.05 -13.39
CA GLY A 90 9.12 -11.17 -13.29
C GLY A 90 7.64 -10.78 -13.37
N ILE A 91 7.32 -9.70 -14.07
CA ILE A 91 5.93 -9.29 -14.33
C ILE A 91 5.51 -9.70 -15.76
N PRO A 92 4.23 -10.07 -15.97
CA PRO A 92 3.73 -10.42 -17.29
C PRO A 92 3.91 -9.31 -18.32
N PRO A 93 3.96 -9.62 -19.62
CA PRO A 93 3.80 -8.62 -20.66
C PRO A 93 2.48 -7.85 -20.49
N GLY A 94 2.50 -6.54 -20.74
CA GLY A 94 1.32 -5.68 -20.59
C GLY A 94 1.67 -4.20 -20.50
N GLU A 95 0.65 -3.39 -20.26
CA GLU A 95 0.76 -1.95 -20.04
C GLU A 95 0.75 -1.64 -18.53
N TYR A 96 1.64 -0.77 -18.09
CA TYR A 96 1.84 -0.50 -16.67
C TYR A 96 1.97 0.99 -16.34
N ASP A 97 1.35 1.36 -15.22
CA ASP A 97 1.47 2.65 -14.56
C ASP A 97 2.41 2.61 -13.37
N ILE A 98 2.96 3.77 -12.99
CA ILE A 98 3.88 3.86 -11.87
C ILE A 98 3.38 4.88 -10.84
N LEU A 99 3.41 4.46 -9.58
CA LEU A 99 3.25 5.31 -8.42
C LEU A 99 4.57 5.37 -7.65
N ILE A 100 5.12 6.57 -7.51
CA ILE A 100 6.35 6.84 -6.76
C ILE A 100 5.97 7.62 -5.50
N LYS A 101 6.34 7.09 -4.34
CA LYS A 101 6.19 7.79 -3.06
C LYS A 101 7.54 8.21 -2.51
N THR A 102 7.62 9.49 -2.16
CA THR A 102 8.72 10.06 -1.38
C THR A 102 8.15 10.69 -0.10
N VAL A 103 9.03 11.10 0.81
CA VAL A 103 8.58 11.81 2.03
C VAL A 103 7.76 13.05 1.67
N GLY A 104 6.50 13.09 2.08
CA GLY A 104 5.55 14.19 1.86
C GLY A 104 4.93 14.28 0.46
N HIS A 105 5.29 13.40 -0.48
CA HIS A 105 4.82 13.49 -1.86
C HIS A 105 4.47 12.13 -2.49
N VAL A 106 3.42 12.11 -3.31
CA VAL A 106 3.07 10.99 -4.20
C VAL A 106 3.00 11.51 -5.62
N TYR A 107 3.69 10.81 -6.52
CA TYR A 107 3.70 11.03 -7.96
C TYR A 107 3.09 9.81 -8.62
N GLU A 108 2.08 9.96 -9.46
CA GLU A 108 1.31 8.82 -9.95
C GLU A 108 0.73 9.08 -11.34
N SER A 109 0.61 8.02 -12.14
CA SER A 109 -0.01 8.05 -13.47
C SER A 109 -1.25 7.18 -13.59
N VAL A 110 -1.85 6.75 -12.48
CA VAL A 110 -2.85 5.67 -12.44
C VAL A 110 -3.95 5.91 -13.48
N THR A 111 -4.10 4.97 -14.42
CA THR A 111 -5.09 5.07 -15.50
C THR A 111 -6.48 4.84 -14.92
N LEU A 112 -7.33 5.86 -15.08
CA LEU A 112 -8.69 5.85 -14.54
C LEU A 112 -9.75 5.63 -15.63
N GLU A 113 -9.38 5.81 -16.88
CA GLU A 113 -10.23 5.67 -18.04
C GLU A 113 -10.73 4.22 -18.14
N THR A 114 -12.05 4.04 -18.16
CA THR A 114 -12.69 2.73 -18.27
C THR A 114 -12.88 2.27 -19.71
N ASP A 115 -12.79 3.23 -20.64
CA ASP A 115 -12.90 3.04 -22.08
C ASP A 115 -11.91 4.03 -22.73
N PRO A 116 -10.81 3.56 -23.34
CA PRO A 116 -9.80 4.44 -23.91
C PRO A 116 -10.28 5.17 -25.17
N GLU A 117 -11.31 4.66 -25.84
CA GLU A 117 -11.87 5.25 -27.07
C GLU A 117 -12.98 6.26 -26.77
N ALA A 118 -13.48 6.30 -25.53
CA ALA A 118 -14.52 7.23 -25.14
C ALA A 118 -13.97 8.66 -24.99
N ASP A 119 -14.72 9.63 -25.49
CA ASP A 119 -14.43 11.04 -25.23
C ASP A 119 -14.32 11.30 -23.72
N PRO A 120 -13.31 12.07 -23.27
CA PRO A 120 -13.17 12.41 -21.87
C PRO A 120 -14.42 13.17 -21.40
N PRO A 121 -14.98 12.82 -20.23
CA PRO A 121 -16.16 13.48 -19.73
C PRO A 121 -15.89 14.97 -19.49
N LYS A 122 -16.86 15.81 -19.88
CA LYS A 122 -16.78 17.25 -19.65
C LYS A 122 -16.68 17.56 -18.14
N PRO A 123 -15.95 18.61 -17.72
CA PRO A 123 -15.74 18.92 -16.30
C PRO A 123 -17.03 19.00 -15.47
N LYS A 124 -18.10 19.60 -16.02
CA LYS A 124 -19.40 19.68 -15.34
C LYS A 124 -19.99 18.29 -15.06
N ALA A 125 -19.92 17.38 -16.03
CA ALA A 125 -20.42 16.01 -15.88
C ALA A 125 -19.61 15.23 -14.83
N LEU A 126 -18.30 15.46 -14.76
CA LEU A 126 -17.45 14.89 -13.71
C LEU A 126 -17.85 15.39 -12.32
N THR A 127 -18.13 16.68 -12.15
CA THR A 127 -18.60 17.24 -10.87
C THR A 127 -19.91 16.59 -10.41
N GLU A 128 -20.91 16.51 -11.28
CA GLU A 128 -22.19 15.86 -10.98
C GLU A 128 -22.01 14.37 -10.64
N LEU A 129 -21.03 13.72 -11.27
CA LEU A 129 -20.73 12.31 -11.05
C LEU A 129 -20.06 12.08 -9.68
N VAL A 130 -19.09 12.90 -9.31
CA VAL A 130 -18.43 12.77 -7.99
C VAL A 130 -19.41 13.05 -6.84
N GLU A 131 -20.35 13.98 -7.00
CA GLU A 131 -21.42 14.26 -6.02
C GLU A 131 -22.33 13.05 -5.78
N GLN A 132 -22.59 12.26 -6.83
CA GLN A 132 -23.38 11.02 -6.72
C GLN A 132 -22.56 9.85 -6.13
N VAL A 133 -21.31 9.71 -6.53
CA VAL A 133 -20.45 8.57 -6.18
C VAL A 133 -19.93 8.69 -4.75
N ALA A 134 -19.45 9.88 -4.37
CA ALA A 134 -18.72 10.09 -3.13
C ALA A 134 -19.51 9.67 -1.88
N PRO A 135 -20.80 10.04 -1.68
CA PRO A 135 -21.57 9.62 -0.52
C PRO A 135 -21.71 8.10 -0.37
N ASN A 136 -21.83 7.38 -1.48
CA ASN A 136 -21.89 5.92 -1.47
C ASN A 136 -20.54 5.32 -1.06
N TYR A 137 -19.44 5.83 -1.61
CA TYR A 137 -18.10 5.41 -1.24
C TYR A 137 -17.76 5.70 0.23
N TRP A 138 -18.18 6.85 0.77
CA TRP A 138 -17.95 7.21 2.16
C TRP A 138 -18.58 6.24 3.17
N ARG A 139 -19.65 5.54 2.79
CA ARG A 139 -20.33 4.58 3.67
C ARG A 139 -19.73 3.16 3.62
N LEU A 140 -18.83 2.88 2.69
CA LEU A 140 -18.28 1.53 2.53
C LEU A 140 -17.29 1.13 3.63
N GLU A 141 -16.66 2.10 4.31
CA GLU A 141 -15.58 1.77 5.25
C GLU A 141 -15.43 2.77 6.39
N ASP A 142 -16.07 2.50 7.51
CA ASP A 142 -16.15 3.43 8.65
C ASP A 142 -14.85 3.54 9.46
N PHE A 143 -13.88 2.67 9.18
CA PHE A 143 -12.58 2.72 9.85
C PHE A 143 -11.89 4.09 9.65
N PHE A 144 -11.82 4.59 8.42
CA PHE A 144 -11.09 5.83 8.10
C PHE A 144 -11.95 7.08 8.28
N ASN A 145 -11.53 8.00 9.14
CA ASN A 145 -12.26 9.24 9.43
C ASN A 145 -11.89 10.40 8.48
N VAL A 146 -10.84 10.27 7.68
CA VAL A 146 -10.54 11.21 6.59
C VAL A 146 -10.45 10.43 5.29
N LYS A 147 -11.22 10.81 4.28
CA LYS A 147 -11.24 10.16 2.97
C LYS A 147 -11.17 11.19 1.85
N ARG A 148 -10.39 10.90 0.80
CA ARG A 148 -10.15 11.82 -0.30
C ARG A 148 -10.17 11.06 -1.62
N ILE A 149 -11.14 11.35 -2.47
CA ILE A 149 -11.08 11.01 -3.89
C ILE A 149 -10.12 12.04 -4.52
N LEU A 150 -8.96 11.58 -4.99
CA LEU A 150 -7.90 12.42 -5.52
C LEU A 150 -8.15 12.74 -7.00
N ARG A 151 -8.54 11.72 -7.76
CA ARG A 151 -8.95 11.81 -9.15
C ARG A 151 -10.06 10.81 -9.40
N LEU A 152 -11.08 11.22 -10.15
CA LEU A 152 -12.19 10.39 -10.60
C LEU A 152 -12.44 10.65 -12.08
N THR A 153 -12.70 9.58 -12.82
CA THR A 153 -13.26 9.64 -14.18
C THR A 153 -14.23 8.48 -14.41
N GLY A 154 -14.88 8.49 -15.57
CA GLY A 154 -15.85 7.47 -15.98
C GLY A 154 -17.12 8.12 -16.50
N ASN A 155 -18.23 7.38 -16.39
CA ASN A 155 -19.53 7.78 -16.91
C ASN A 155 -20.64 7.48 -15.90
N LYS A 156 -21.91 7.63 -16.32
CA LYS A 156 -23.08 7.42 -15.45
C LYS A 156 -23.29 5.97 -15.00
N LYS A 157 -22.57 5.00 -15.56
CA LYS A 157 -22.70 3.56 -15.28
C LYS A 157 -21.50 2.99 -14.53
N ASP A 158 -20.30 3.44 -14.84
CA ASP A 158 -19.04 2.92 -14.29
C ASP A 158 -18.08 4.07 -14.02
N VAL A 159 -17.42 4.04 -12.87
CA VAL A 159 -16.41 5.01 -12.48
C VAL A 159 -15.20 4.32 -11.90
N ARG A 160 -14.05 4.92 -12.14
CA ARG A 160 -12.80 4.55 -11.49
C ARG A 160 -12.18 5.76 -10.84
N PHE A 161 -11.66 5.57 -9.63
CA PHE A 161 -11.03 6.66 -8.91
C PHE A 161 -9.87 6.20 -8.04
N PHE A 162 -8.89 7.09 -7.94
CA PHE A 162 -7.75 6.97 -7.05
C PHE A 162 -8.05 7.74 -5.76
N THR A 163 -7.82 7.11 -4.61
CA THR A 163 -8.26 7.62 -3.30
C THR A 163 -7.18 7.46 -2.24
N CYS A 164 -7.20 8.38 -1.29
CA CYS A 164 -6.41 8.35 -0.07
C CYS A 164 -7.34 8.37 1.14
N GLN A 165 -7.25 7.35 1.97
CA GLN A 165 -7.95 7.25 3.24
C GLN A 165 -6.95 7.37 4.39
N THR A 166 -7.34 8.02 5.48
CA THR A 166 -6.50 8.19 6.66
C THR A 166 -7.33 8.09 7.94
N ARG A 167 -6.86 7.24 8.85
CA ARG A 167 -7.31 7.16 10.23
C ARG A 167 -6.40 8.03 11.06
N THR A 168 -6.91 9.14 11.57
CA THR A 168 -6.17 10.03 12.47
C THR A 168 -6.49 9.76 13.93
N ASN A 169 -7.65 9.16 14.21
CA ASN A 169 -8.03 8.79 15.57
C ASN A 169 -7.14 7.63 16.08
N PRO A 170 -6.94 7.51 17.41
CA PRO A 170 -6.20 6.41 18.00
C PRO A 170 -6.68 5.05 17.50
N THR A 171 -5.74 4.15 17.25
CA THR A 171 -5.98 2.77 16.84
C THR A 171 -5.18 1.85 17.74
N LEU A 172 -5.75 0.72 18.12
CA LEU A 172 -5.06 -0.29 18.93
C LEU A 172 -4.49 -1.39 18.02
N ASN A 173 -3.32 -1.92 18.35
CA ASN A 173 -2.79 -3.13 17.73
C ASN A 173 -3.49 -4.39 18.30
N GLN A 174 -3.05 -5.58 17.89
CA GLN A 174 -3.61 -6.85 18.38
C GLN A 174 -3.39 -7.09 19.89
N ASN A 175 -2.40 -6.42 20.49
CA ASN A 175 -2.09 -6.50 21.91
C ASN A 175 -2.87 -5.46 22.74
N GLY A 176 -3.65 -4.59 22.10
CA GLY A 176 -4.36 -3.49 22.78
C GLY A 176 -3.52 -2.22 22.97
N ASP A 177 -2.28 -2.16 22.47
CA ASP A 177 -1.46 -0.95 22.56
C ASP A 177 -1.87 0.09 21.52
N VAL A 178 -1.81 1.37 21.89
CA VAL A 178 -2.05 2.47 20.96
C VAL A 178 -0.92 2.54 19.93
N ILE A 179 -1.29 2.51 18.66
CA ILE A 179 -0.38 2.75 17.53
C ILE A 179 -0.06 4.25 17.48
N PRO A 180 1.20 4.69 17.65
CA PRO A 180 1.58 6.10 17.70
C PRO A 180 1.69 6.74 16.30
N ALA A 181 0.77 6.39 15.40
CA ALA A 181 0.78 6.77 14.01
C ALA A 181 -0.64 6.89 13.44
N HIS A 182 -0.80 7.72 12.42
CA HIS A 182 -1.96 7.65 11.54
C HIS A 182 -1.86 6.41 10.65
N ILE A 183 -2.99 5.74 10.41
CA ILE A 183 -3.03 4.67 9.40
C ILE A 183 -3.53 5.27 8.11
N ARG A 184 -2.71 5.20 7.05
CA ARG A 184 -3.06 5.70 5.71
C ARG A 184 -3.14 4.56 4.72
N ARG A 185 -4.10 4.67 3.79
CA ARG A 185 -4.24 3.73 2.67
C ARG A 185 -4.46 4.47 1.35
N PHE A 186 -3.86 3.96 0.29
CA PHE A 186 -4.13 4.36 -1.10
C PHE A 186 -4.83 3.22 -1.82
N ASP A 187 -5.96 3.52 -2.45
CA ASP A 187 -6.75 2.53 -3.17
C ASP A 187 -7.01 2.99 -4.61
N LEU A 188 -7.14 2.01 -5.50
CA LEU A 188 -7.74 2.17 -6.82
C LEU A 188 -9.10 1.46 -6.80
N VAL A 189 -10.16 2.22 -6.98
CA VAL A 189 -11.54 1.74 -6.78
C VAL A 189 -12.31 1.81 -8.09
N VAL A 190 -13.06 0.75 -8.37
CA VAL A 190 -14.04 0.68 -9.46
C VAL A 190 -15.43 0.59 -8.83
N MET A 191 -16.30 1.53 -9.16
CA MET A 191 -17.71 1.49 -8.74
C MET A 191 -18.63 1.42 -9.95
N LYS A 192 -19.64 0.56 -9.87
CA LYS A 192 -20.69 0.46 -10.87
C LYS A 192 -22.03 0.92 -10.31
N LYS A 193 -22.83 1.54 -11.17
CA LYS A 193 -24.20 1.92 -10.85
C LYS A 193 -25.11 0.72 -11.12
N THR A 194 -25.67 0.16 -10.05
CA THR A 194 -26.68 -0.89 -10.09
C THR A 194 -28.02 -0.28 -9.70
N ASN A 195 -28.94 -0.14 -10.65
CA ASN A 195 -30.19 0.60 -10.47
C ASN A 195 -29.94 2.06 -10.01
N LYS A 196 -30.36 2.39 -8.78
CA LYS A 196 -30.24 3.73 -8.19
C LYS A 196 -29.02 3.88 -7.26
N VAL A 197 -28.23 2.83 -7.05
CA VAL A 197 -27.15 2.81 -6.06
C VAL A 197 -25.79 2.57 -6.72
N TRP A 198 -24.76 3.24 -6.23
CA TRP A 198 -23.38 2.98 -6.61
C TRP A 198 -22.77 1.92 -5.69
N GLN A 199 -22.23 0.86 -6.26
CA GLN A 199 -21.60 -0.24 -5.53
C GLN A 199 -20.14 -0.37 -5.94
N ALA A 200 -19.26 -0.61 -4.96
CA ALA A 200 -17.87 -0.96 -5.27
C ALA A 200 -17.81 -2.37 -5.86
N LYS A 201 -17.38 -2.46 -7.11
CA LYS A 201 -17.12 -3.75 -7.77
C LYS A 201 -15.78 -4.31 -7.31
N THR A 202 -14.77 -3.44 -7.21
CA THR A 202 -13.42 -3.83 -6.82
C THR A 202 -12.71 -2.65 -6.17
N ALA A 203 -11.93 -2.94 -5.13
CA ALA A 203 -11.02 -1.99 -4.52
C ALA A 203 -9.65 -2.65 -4.42
N ARG A 204 -8.66 -2.12 -5.16
CA ARG A 204 -7.28 -2.56 -5.06
C ARG A 204 -6.53 -1.68 -4.08
N HIS A 205 -6.10 -2.26 -2.97
CA HIS A 205 -5.18 -1.59 -2.06
C HIS A 205 -3.80 -1.52 -2.71
N LEU A 206 -3.29 -0.31 -2.90
CA LEU A 206 -1.97 -0.07 -3.50
C LEU A 206 -0.90 0.06 -2.42
N LEU A 207 -1.24 0.74 -1.32
CA LEU A 207 -0.29 0.99 -0.23
C LEU A 207 -1.04 1.18 1.09
N ARG A 208 -0.53 0.57 2.16
CA ARG A 208 -0.93 0.87 3.54
C ARG A 208 0.31 1.30 4.32
N GLN A 209 0.20 2.38 5.09
CA GLN A 209 1.31 2.92 5.88
C GLN A 209 0.86 3.37 7.26
N GLU A 210 1.72 3.14 8.24
CA GLU A 210 1.69 3.81 9.53
C GLU A 210 2.55 5.07 9.43
N VAL A 211 1.92 6.22 9.60
CA VAL A 211 2.52 7.54 9.44
C VAL A 211 2.66 8.17 10.82
N PRO A 212 3.86 8.26 11.41
CA PRO A 212 4.04 8.85 12.73
C PRO A 212 3.44 10.25 12.80
N HIS A 213 2.76 10.58 13.90
CA HIS A 213 1.97 11.81 14.05
C HIS A 213 2.76 13.11 13.80
N LYS A 214 4.07 13.09 14.07
CA LYS A 214 4.97 14.26 13.90
C LYS A 214 5.76 14.23 12.60
N SER A 215 5.54 13.23 11.74
CA SER A 215 6.31 13.10 10.50
C SER A 215 5.88 14.11 9.44
N LYS A 216 6.82 14.46 8.55
CA LYS A 216 6.54 15.26 7.35
C LYS A 216 5.57 14.56 6.38
N ASP A 217 5.36 13.26 6.56
CA ASP A 217 4.43 12.47 5.76
C ASP A 217 2.97 12.69 6.15
N VAL A 218 2.66 13.35 7.26
CA VAL A 218 1.27 13.65 7.63
C VAL A 218 0.59 14.51 6.56
N ALA A 219 1.29 15.52 6.03
CA ALA A 219 0.79 16.40 4.97
C ALA A 219 1.31 15.95 3.59
N LEU A 220 0.53 15.14 2.88
CA LEU A 220 0.91 14.63 1.57
C LEU A 220 0.46 15.55 0.43
N LYS A 221 1.38 15.84 -0.50
CA LYS A 221 1.08 16.45 -1.79
C LYS A 221 0.99 15.37 -2.88
N PHE A 222 -0.02 15.46 -3.72
CA PHE A 222 -0.27 14.51 -4.81
C PHE A 222 0.00 15.19 -6.15
N HIS A 223 0.70 14.49 -7.03
CA HIS A 223 1.04 14.94 -8.37
C HIS A 223 0.63 13.86 -9.37
N HIS A 224 -0.30 14.19 -10.25
CA HIS A 224 -0.60 13.32 -11.38
C HIS A 224 0.39 13.61 -12.50
N ILE A 225 1.22 12.61 -12.85
CA ILE A 225 2.28 12.70 -13.84
C ILE A 225 1.98 11.68 -14.96
N PRO A 226 1.35 12.08 -16.07
CA PRO A 226 0.97 11.14 -17.14
C PRO A 226 2.16 10.35 -17.72
N THR A 227 3.35 10.95 -17.76
CA THR A 227 4.56 10.30 -18.31
C THR A 227 5.10 9.14 -17.47
N LEU A 228 4.51 8.86 -16.30
CA LEU A 228 4.81 7.66 -15.51
C LEU A 228 3.89 6.48 -15.87
N GLY A 229 2.97 6.68 -16.82
CA GLY A 229 1.96 5.70 -17.23
C GLY A 229 2.15 5.17 -18.64
N GLY A 230 1.38 4.13 -18.95
CA GLY A 230 1.36 3.53 -20.29
C GLY A 230 2.65 2.84 -20.71
N HIS A 231 3.44 2.35 -19.75
CA HIS A 231 4.69 1.66 -20.06
C HIS A 231 4.41 0.24 -20.55
N LEU A 232 4.71 -0.01 -21.83
CA LEU A 232 4.62 -1.35 -22.42
C LEU A 232 5.82 -2.19 -21.98
N ILE A 233 5.53 -3.29 -21.31
CA ILE A 233 6.52 -4.27 -20.86
C ILE A 233 6.29 -5.54 -21.67
N GLY A 234 7.34 -6.01 -22.34
CA GLY A 234 7.36 -7.29 -23.05
C GLY A 234 8.14 -8.33 -22.26
N ASP A 235 8.92 -9.14 -22.98
CA ASP A 235 9.76 -10.17 -22.36
C ASP A 235 11.06 -9.62 -21.76
N GLU A 236 11.44 -8.39 -22.11
CA GLU A 236 12.63 -7.74 -21.57
C GLU A 236 12.29 -6.63 -20.57
N PRO A 237 13.07 -6.46 -19.49
CA PRO A 237 12.89 -5.35 -18.58
C PRO A 237 13.20 -4.00 -19.24
N ILE A 238 12.24 -3.07 -19.17
CA ILE A 238 12.46 -1.71 -19.66
C ILE A 238 13.28 -0.89 -18.65
N ASN A 239 14.09 0.05 -19.15
CA ASN A 239 14.85 0.97 -18.32
C ASN A 239 14.33 2.40 -18.50
N LEU A 240 13.75 2.97 -17.44
CA LEU A 240 13.26 4.35 -17.44
C LEU A 240 14.36 5.40 -17.26
N GLY A 241 15.61 4.98 -17.06
CA GLY A 241 16.72 5.88 -16.82
C GLY A 241 16.55 6.69 -15.53
N LYS A 242 16.88 7.98 -15.59
CA LYS A 242 16.79 8.90 -14.44
C LYS A 242 15.46 9.66 -14.44
N LEU A 243 14.61 9.35 -13.47
CA LEU A 243 13.34 10.04 -13.21
C LEU A 243 13.58 11.24 -12.28
N ILE A 244 13.81 12.42 -12.88
CA ILE A 244 14.02 13.66 -12.11
C ILE A 244 12.67 14.26 -11.73
N LEU A 245 12.16 13.96 -10.52
CA LEU A 245 10.77 14.25 -10.12
C LEU A 245 10.39 15.73 -10.24
N LYS A 246 11.32 16.66 -10.00
CA LYS A 246 11.08 18.10 -10.14
C LYS A 246 10.89 18.58 -11.58
N LYS A 247 11.31 17.79 -12.57
CA LYS A 247 11.21 18.09 -14.01
C LYS A 247 10.01 17.40 -14.66
N LEU A 248 9.38 16.47 -13.96
CA LEU A 248 8.18 15.81 -14.45
C LEU A 248 7.03 16.82 -14.50
N LYS A 249 6.34 16.87 -15.65
CA LYS A 249 5.26 17.82 -15.87
C LYS A 249 3.97 17.23 -15.30
N PRO A 250 3.33 17.88 -14.31
CA PRO A 250 2.02 17.45 -13.86
C PRO A 250 0.97 17.73 -14.93
N GLU A 251 -0.08 16.91 -14.95
CA GLU A 251 -1.25 17.15 -15.79
C GLU A 251 -1.88 18.52 -15.47
N LYS A 252 -2.41 19.19 -16.49
CA LYS A 252 -3.13 20.45 -16.29
C LYS A 252 -4.34 20.22 -15.37
N ARG A 253 -4.57 21.17 -14.46
CA ARG A 253 -5.74 21.15 -13.57
C ARG A 253 -7.04 21.11 -14.38
N GLY A 254 -8.04 20.39 -13.88
CA GLY A 254 -9.40 20.39 -14.44
C GLY A 254 -9.80 19.15 -15.25
N ARG A 255 -8.84 18.28 -15.62
CA ARG A 255 -9.15 16.99 -16.28
C ARG A 255 -9.84 15.99 -15.35
N TYR A 256 -9.53 16.06 -14.07
CA TYR A 256 -10.08 15.17 -13.05
C TYR A 256 -10.71 16.00 -11.93
N VAL A 257 -11.77 15.46 -11.34
CA VAL A 257 -12.40 16.00 -10.13
C VAL A 257 -12.03 15.16 -8.92
N GLY A 258 -12.09 15.76 -7.74
CA GLY A 258 -11.88 15.10 -6.47
C GLY A 258 -12.96 15.47 -5.47
N ALA A 259 -13.02 14.73 -4.38
CA ALA A 259 -13.91 15.03 -3.26
C ALA A 259 -13.21 14.68 -1.94
N ARG A 260 -13.63 15.32 -0.85
CA ARG A 260 -13.07 15.12 0.47
C ARG A 260 -14.17 14.94 1.49
N TYR A 261 -13.97 13.96 2.36
CA TYR A 261 -14.79 13.72 3.53
C TYR A 261 -13.90 13.74 4.76
N VAL A 262 -14.40 14.41 5.80
CA VAL A 262 -13.84 14.38 7.15
C VAL A 262 -15.02 14.04 8.04
N ALA A 263 -14.98 12.86 8.67
CA ALA A 263 -15.99 12.49 9.64
C ALA A 263 -15.99 13.54 10.77
N PRO A 264 -17.17 13.94 11.27
CA PRO A 264 -17.22 14.75 12.47
C PRO A 264 -16.41 14.03 13.57
N PRO A 265 -15.75 14.77 14.47
CA PRO A 265 -15.15 14.14 15.63
C PRO A 265 -16.27 13.31 16.27
N HIS A 266 -16.05 12.00 16.45
CA HIS A 266 -16.94 11.25 17.31
C HIS A 266 -16.88 11.97 18.64
N HIS A 267 -17.92 12.73 18.99
CA HIS A 267 -18.19 13.01 20.37
C HIS A 267 -18.10 11.65 21.02
N ALA A 268 -17.08 11.44 21.86
CA ALA A 268 -17.02 10.24 22.66
C ALA A 268 -18.42 10.15 23.25
N LYS A 269 -19.20 9.12 22.87
CA LYS A 269 -20.42 8.84 23.60
C LYS A 269 -19.96 8.91 25.06
N PRO A 270 -20.55 9.79 25.89
CA PRO A 270 -20.09 9.95 27.25
C PRO A 270 -19.88 8.54 27.77
N ARG A 271 -18.64 8.24 28.22
CA ARG A 271 -18.39 6.98 28.93
C ARG A 271 -19.57 6.88 29.88
N PRO A 272 -20.36 5.80 29.86
CA PRO A 272 -21.45 5.68 30.81
C PRO A 272 -20.80 5.77 32.18
N ALA A 273 -20.86 6.96 32.78
CA ALA A 273 -20.14 7.28 34.00
C ALA A 273 -20.78 6.51 35.17
N ASP A 274 -21.99 6.00 34.96
CA ASP A 274 -22.82 5.38 35.98
C ASP A 274 -23.56 4.17 35.39
N ALA A 275 -22.92 3.39 34.50
CA ALA A 275 -23.41 2.02 34.30
C ALA A 275 -23.13 1.28 35.62
N GLU A 276 -24.13 1.30 36.51
CA GLU A 276 -24.17 0.51 37.71
C GLU A 276 -23.61 -0.89 37.42
N PRO A 277 -22.79 -1.45 38.31
CA PRO A 277 -22.25 -2.79 38.12
C PRO A 277 -23.43 -3.70 37.79
N CYS A 278 -23.41 -4.26 36.58
CA CYS A 278 -24.34 -5.27 36.15
C CYS A 278 -24.27 -6.36 37.21
N GLN A 279 -25.23 -6.33 38.14
CA GLN A 279 -25.35 -7.31 39.20
C GLN A 279 -25.48 -8.64 38.47
N LYS A 280 -24.43 -9.45 38.55
CA LYS A 280 -24.47 -10.86 38.17
C LYS A 280 -25.55 -11.48 39.04
N SER A 281 -26.78 -11.52 38.53
CA SER A 281 -27.78 -12.47 38.96
C SER A 281 -27.26 -13.82 38.48
N GLN A 282 -26.44 -14.45 39.33
CA GLN A 282 -26.27 -15.89 39.32
C GLN A 282 -27.65 -16.47 39.58
N LYS A 283 -28.34 -16.84 38.51
CA LYS A 283 -29.39 -17.85 38.59
C LYS A 283 -28.72 -19.13 38.13
N GLU A 284 -28.26 -19.92 39.10
CA GLU A 284 -28.07 -21.35 38.92
C GLU A 284 -29.40 -21.90 38.39
N GLU A 285 -29.42 -22.29 37.11
CA GLU A 285 -30.43 -23.21 36.62
C GLU A 285 -29.74 -24.58 36.58
N ASP A 286 -30.27 -25.46 37.43
CA ASP A 286 -29.95 -26.88 37.55
C ASP A 286 -29.98 -27.57 36.17
N PRO A 287 -29.00 -28.44 35.85
CA PRO A 287 -29.10 -29.31 34.71
C PRO A 287 -30.02 -30.48 35.05
N GLU A 288 -31.32 -30.29 34.83
CA GLU A 288 -32.31 -31.39 34.83
C GLU A 288 -32.09 -32.26 33.58
N GLU A 289 -31.31 -33.32 33.78
CA GLU A 289 -31.45 -34.66 33.22
C GLU A 289 -32.51 -34.81 32.11
N ARG A 290 -32.10 -34.72 30.85
CA ARG A 290 -32.90 -35.23 29.72
C ARG A 290 -32.29 -36.50 29.17
N ASP A 291 -32.98 -37.55 29.60
CA ASP A 291 -32.98 -38.92 29.17
C ASP A 291 -32.66 -39.15 27.69
N ALA A 292 -31.84 -40.17 27.49
CA ALA A 292 -31.61 -40.82 26.22
C ALA A 292 -32.84 -41.62 25.81
N SER A 293 -33.41 -41.35 24.64
CA SER A 293 -34.19 -42.37 23.92
C SER A 293 -34.18 -42.10 22.41
N LYS A 294 -33.49 -43.00 21.71
CA LYS A 294 -33.82 -43.61 20.41
C LYS A 294 -34.83 -42.85 19.53
N GLU A 295 -34.41 -42.54 18.29
CA GLU A 295 -35.13 -43.13 17.16
C GLU A 295 -34.25 -43.23 15.91
N GLN A 296 -34.20 -44.45 15.38
CA GLN A 296 -33.66 -44.80 14.08
C GLN A 296 -34.60 -44.25 12.99
N GLN A 297 -34.07 -43.66 11.92
CA GLN A 297 -34.71 -43.85 10.62
C GLN A 297 -33.71 -43.82 9.46
N LYS A 298 -33.79 -44.91 8.70
CA LYS A 298 -33.08 -45.29 7.49
C LYS A 298 -33.47 -44.44 6.28
N ASP A 299 -32.50 -44.19 5.40
CA ASP A 299 -32.48 -44.28 3.91
C ASP A 299 -33.62 -43.64 3.07
N PRO A 300 -33.47 -43.37 1.74
CA PRO A 300 -32.42 -43.84 0.82
C PRO A 300 -31.81 -42.79 -0.14
N ALA A 301 -30.80 -43.28 -0.85
CA ALA A 301 -30.20 -42.71 -2.05
C ALA A 301 -31.22 -42.46 -3.18
N HIS A 302 -31.02 -41.37 -3.93
CA HIS A 302 -31.39 -41.30 -5.34
C HIS A 302 -30.31 -40.54 -6.14
N GLN A 303 -29.76 -41.29 -7.11
CA GLN A 303 -29.28 -40.96 -8.46
C GLN A 303 -28.81 -39.54 -8.77
#